data_AF-A0A6C0HZS7-F1
#
_entry.id   AF-A0A6C0HZS7-F1
#
_cell.length_a   1.000
_cell.length_b   1.000
_cell.length_c   1.000
_cell.angle_alpha   90.00
_cell.angle_beta   90.00
_cell.angle_gamma   90.00
#
_symmetry.space_group_name_H-M   'P 1'
#
loop_
_entity.id
_entity.type
_entity.pdbx_description
1 polymer ?
#
loop_
_entity_poly.entity_id
_entity_poly.type
_entity_poly.pdbx_seq_one_letter_code
_entity_poly.pdbx_strand_id
1 'polypeptide(L)'
;MSNRISLSNNSGLTVSLMGATGESGDRSYPVVYDATTQKITYNSAKTFVIDHPDDSDKLLVHACLEGPEAGVFYRGKASIENNEKITLVLPKYVEKLAKNLTVYLTQIYKEETKNQHIVLKTTEVEKNRFTVYGENCDFFWVVYGERNSIEVEPMKSSVEIEGTGPYRWIK
;
A
#
# COMPACT_ATOMS: atom_id res chain seq x y z
N MET A 1 -7.20 22.81 33.43
CA MET A 1 -7.34 21.37 33.13
C MET A 1 -6.04 20.69 33.52
N SER A 2 -6.10 19.65 34.35
CA SER A 2 -4.92 19.00 34.93
C SER A 2 -4.48 17.86 34.03
N ASN A 3 -3.29 17.98 33.40
CA ASN A 3 -2.64 16.89 32.69
C ASN A 3 -2.21 15.84 33.73
N ARG A 4 -2.97 14.75 33.87
CA ARG A 4 -2.64 13.68 34.83
C ARG A 4 -1.80 12.61 34.15
N ILE A 5 -0.49 12.66 34.38
CA ILE A 5 0.34 11.46 34.31
C ILE A 5 0.06 10.68 35.60
N SER A 6 -0.55 9.50 35.50
CA SER A 6 -0.71 8.61 36.65
C SER A 6 0.39 7.57 36.66
N LEU A 7 1.27 7.64 37.64
CA LEU A 7 2.20 6.56 37.96
C LEU A 7 1.54 5.71 39.05
N SER A 8 1.23 4.45 38.74
CA SER A 8 0.80 3.48 39.75
C SER A 8 1.92 2.50 39.99
N ASN A 9 2.28 2.28 41.26
CA ASN A 9 3.52 1.61 41.67
C ASN A 9 3.62 0.12 41.32
N ASN A 10 2.73 -0.43 40.48
CA ASN A 10 2.78 -1.84 40.06
C ASN A 10 2.27 -2.11 38.63
N SER A 11 1.96 -1.08 37.82
CA SER A 11 1.25 -1.28 36.54
C SER A 11 1.72 -0.31 35.44
N GLY A 12 3.02 -0.21 35.18
CA GLY A 12 3.57 0.51 34.02
C GLY A 12 3.19 2.01 33.91
N LEU A 13 3.57 2.61 32.78
CA LEU A 13 3.18 3.98 32.40
C LEU A 13 2.04 3.91 31.37
N THR A 14 0.86 4.39 31.73
CA THR A 14 -0.25 4.62 30.80
C THR A 14 -0.21 6.07 30.34
N VAL A 15 0.01 6.30 29.04
CA VAL A 15 -0.07 7.63 28.42
C VAL A 15 -1.41 7.75 27.71
N SER A 16 -2.36 8.48 28.32
CA SER A 16 -3.56 8.92 27.63
C SER A 16 -3.25 10.24 26.92
N LEU A 17 -3.10 10.19 25.60
CA LEU A 17 -2.97 11.41 24.79
C LEU A 17 -4.34 12.09 24.72
N MET A 18 -4.54 13.15 25.50
CA MET A 18 -5.70 14.01 25.33
C MET A 18 -5.50 14.84 24.06
N GLY A 19 -6.31 14.56 23.02
CA GLY A 19 -6.48 15.51 21.92
C GLY A 19 -6.97 16.84 22.51
N ALA A 20 -6.35 17.95 22.13
CA ALA A 20 -6.75 19.25 22.62
C ALA A 20 -8.19 19.54 22.14
N THR A 21 -9.09 19.86 23.07
CA THR A 21 -10.40 20.41 22.74
C THR A 21 -10.20 21.86 22.29
N GLY A 22 -10.02 22.09 20.99
CA GLY A 22 -9.89 23.43 20.43
C GLY A 22 -10.09 23.46 18.92
N GLU A 23 -11.02 24.30 18.45
CA GLU A 23 -11.26 24.61 17.05
C GLU A 23 -10.02 25.24 16.40
N SER A 24 -9.22 24.46 15.67
CA SER A 24 -8.48 24.86 14.45
C SER A 24 -7.49 23.77 14.03
N GLY A 25 -7.82 23.00 12.99
CA GLY A 25 -6.85 22.31 12.13
C GLY A 25 -5.86 21.34 12.80
N ASP A 26 -6.33 20.51 13.74
CA ASP A 26 -5.44 19.69 14.59
C ASP A 26 -4.80 18.52 13.82
N ARG A 27 -3.47 18.58 13.62
CA ARG A 27 -2.65 17.53 12.99
C ARG A 27 -2.22 16.52 14.05
N SER A 28 -2.80 15.33 14.08
CA SER A 28 -2.31 14.23 14.92
C SER A 28 -1.38 13.30 14.13
N TYR A 29 -0.39 12.74 14.81
CA TYR A 29 0.79 12.14 14.20
C TYR A 29 1.06 10.77 14.84
N PRO A 30 1.38 9.66 14.11
CA PRO A 30 1.52 8.36 14.75
C PRO A 30 2.55 8.46 15.85
N VAL A 31 2.19 7.94 17.02
CA VAL A 31 3.04 7.97 18.20
C VAL A 31 3.91 6.72 18.15
N VAL A 32 5.22 6.94 18.09
CA VAL A 32 6.22 5.88 18.00
C VAL A 32 6.98 5.82 19.32
N TYR A 33 7.09 4.62 19.88
CA TYR A 33 7.96 4.35 21.01
C TYR A 33 9.29 3.78 20.50
N ASP A 34 10.37 4.49 20.78
CA ASP A 34 11.74 4.00 20.56
C ASP A 34 12.20 3.28 21.83
N ALA A 35 12.32 1.95 21.74
CA ALA A 35 12.73 1.11 22.87
C ALA A 35 14.21 1.31 23.27
N THR A 36 15.05 1.80 22.36
CA THR A 36 16.49 2.02 22.60
C THR A 36 16.71 3.33 23.35
N THR A 37 16.08 4.41 22.89
CA THR A 37 16.19 5.72 23.54
C THR A 37 15.15 5.94 24.64
N GLN A 38 14.19 5.03 24.76
CA GLN A 38 13.03 5.09 25.66
C GLN A 38 12.20 6.36 25.48
N LYS A 39 12.18 6.91 24.25
CA LYS A 39 11.45 8.14 23.91
C LYS A 39 10.16 7.83 23.18
N ILE A 40 9.16 8.68 23.43
CA ILE A 40 7.90 8.72 22.68
C ILE A 40 7.99 9.93 21.74
N THR A 41 7.87 9.69 20.44
CA THR A 41 7.85 10.74 19.41
C THR A 41 6.56 10.66 18.60
N TYR A 42 6.29 11.69 17.80
CA TYR A 42 5.19 11.71 16.85
C TYR A 42 5.73 11.96 15.45
N ASN A 43 5.11 11.39 14.42
CA ASN A 43 5.54 11.57 13.03
C ASN A 43 4.44 12.18 12.16
N SER A 44 4.79 13.15 11.32
CA SER A 44 3.81 13.84 10.48
C SER A 44 3.28 13.11 9.27
N ALA A 45 3.91 11.99 8.92
CA ALA A 45 3.52 11.14 7.83
C ALA A 45 3.54 9.67 8.27
N LYS A 46 2.79 8.82 7.57
CA LYS A 46 2.86 7.38 7.78
C LYS A 46 4.10 6.83 7.09
N THR A 47 5.23 6.93 7.77
CA THR A 47 6.53 6.47 7.25
C THR A 47 7.05 5.23 7.94
N PHE A 48 7.89 4.48 7.22
CA PHE A 48 8.71 3.38 7.71
C PHE A 48 10.16 3.80 7.59
N VAL A 49 10.91 3.72 8.69
CA VAL A 49 12.33 4.04 8.74
C VAL A 49 13.09 2.73 8.91
N ILE A 50 14.05 2.47 8.02
CA ILE A 50 14.92 1.30 8.06
C ILE A 50 16.37 1.73 7.88
N ASP A 51 17.32 0.93 8.38
CA ASP A 51 18.74 1.16 8.14
C ASP A 51 19.08 1.08 6.65
N HIS A 52 20.01 1.92 6.19
CA HIS A 52 20.48 1.86 4.81
C HIS A 52 21.43 0.65 4.66
N PRO A 53 21.13 -0.30 3.76
CA PRO A 53 21.87 -1.57 3.68
C PRO A 53 23.34 -1.40 3.29
N ASP A 54 23.66 -0.35 2.52
CA ASP A 54 25.02 -0.10 2.00
C ASP A 54 25.76 1.07 2.68
N ASP A 55 25.13 1.78 3.62
CA ASP A 55 25.71 3.00 4.22
C ASP A 55 25.26 3.15 5.67
N SER A 56 26.13 2.78 6.61
CA SER A 56 25.80 2.78 8.04
C SER A 56 25.49 4.15 8.64
N ASP A 57 25.87 5.23 7.97
CA ASP A 57 25.64 6.59 8.44
C ASP A 57 24.29 7.16 7.95
N LYS A 58 23.49 6.36 7.22
CA LYS A 58 22.22 6.78 6.62
C LYS A 58 21.04 5.88 7.01
N LEU A 59 19.86 6.48 6.91
CA LEU A 59 18.57 5.82 7.05
C LEU A 59 17.77 5.94 5.74
N LEU A 60 16.96 4.92 5.44
CA LEU A 60 15.94 4.97 4.40
C LEU A 60 14.58 5.27 5.03
N VAL A 61 13.90 6.29 4.52
CA VAL A 61 12.54 6.68 4.97
C VAL A 61 11.57 6.49 3.82
N HIS A 62 10.64 5.57 3.97
CA HIS A 62 9.57 5.29 3.00
C HIS A 62 8.22 5.76 3.53
N ALA A 63 7.30 6.18 2.67
CA ALA A 63 5.95 6.57 3.05
C ALA A 63 4.90 5.68 2.40
N CYS A 64 3.72 5.55 3.03
CA CYS A 64 2.57 4.96 2.37
C CYS A 64 2.15 5.81 1.16
N LEU A 65 1.79 5.13 0.06
CA LEU A 65 1.14 5.78 -1.07
C LEU A 65 -0.31 6.09 -0.70
N GLU A 66 -0.75 7.31 -0.98
CA GLU A 66 -2.14 7.73 -0.81
C GLU A 66 -2.85 7.75 -2.16
N GLY A 67 -4.11 7.31 -2.18
CA GLY A 67 -4.97 7.30 -3.35
C GLY A 67 -6.44 7.33 -2.94
N PRO A 68 -7.35 7.62 -3.87
CA PRO A 68 -8.79 7.67 -3.60
C PRO A 68 -9.39 6.27 -3.34
N GLU A 69 -8.57 5.22 -3.34
CA GLU A 69 -8.98 3.83 -3.15
C GLU A 69 -7.95 3.05 -2.33
N ALA A 70 -8.40 1.94 -1.72
CA ALA A 70 -7.49 0.96 -1.16
C ALA A 70 -6.91 0.06 -2.26
N GLY A 71 -5.92 0.59 -2.99
CA GLY A 71 -5.32 -0.08 -4.13
C GLY A 71 -4.49 -1.32 -3.76
N VAL A 72 -4.57 -2.34 -4.61
CA VAL A 72 -3.65 -3.49 -4.63
C VAL A 72 -2.93 -3.53 -5.96
N PHE A 73 -1.68 -4.00 -5.95
CA PHE A 73 -0.94 -4.23 -7.18
C PHE A 73 -0.20 -5.56 -7.13
N TYR A 74 -0.21 -6.27 -8.25
CA TYR A 74 0.54 -7.49 -8.49
C TYR A 74 1.42 -7.26 -9.70
N ARG A 75 2.67 -7.71 -9.67
CA ARG A 75 3.62 -7.48 -10.77
C ARG A 75 4.53 -8.66 -10.97
N GLY A 76 5.04 -8.80 -12.18
CA GLY A 76 6.00 -9.82 -12.51
C GLY A 76 6.61 -9.66 -13.89
N LYS A 77 7.36 -10.68 -14.29
CA LYS A 77 7.95 -10.83 -15.62
C LYS A 77 7.43 -12.15 -16.22
N ALA A 78 7.23 -12.18 -17.52
CA ALA A 78 6.90 -13.38 -18.27
C ALA A 78 7.47 -13.34 -19.70
N SER A 79 7.39 -14.47 -20.40
CA SER A 79 7.86 -14.62 -21.77
C SER A 79 6.86 -15.40 -22.60
N ILE A 80 6.67 -14.98 -23.86
CA ILE A 80 5.96 -15.78 -24.88
C ILE A 80 7.03 -16.55 -25.66
N GLU A 81 6.84 -17.87 -25.80
CA GLU A 81 7.80 -18.77 -26.47
C GLU A 81 7.21 -19.49 -27.69
N ASN A 82 5.88 -19.47 -27.83
CA ASN A 82 5.12 -20.17 -28.88
C ASN A 82 4.64 -19.25 -30.03
N ASN A 83 5.12 -18.01 -30.08
CA ASN A 83 4.68 -16.95 -31.00
C ASN A 83 3.17 -16.68 -31.01
N GLU A 84 2.48 -16.99 -29.91
CA GLU A 84 1.03 -16.79 -29.82
C GLU A 84 0.63 -16.12 -28.52
N LYS A 85 0.89 -16.78 -27.36
CA LYS A 85 0.36 -16.34 -26.06
C LYS A 85 0.96 -17.07 -24.86
N ILE A 86 0.78 -16.47 -23.69
CA ILE A 86 0.96 -17.07 -22.37
C ILE A 86 -0.20 -16.70 -21.43
N THR A 87 -0.64 -17.65 -20.60
CA THR A 87 -1.63 -17.39 -19.54
C THR A 87 -0.95 -17.29 -18.19
N LEU A 88 -1.17 -16.18 -17.48
CA LEU A 88 -0.65 -15.95 -16.15
C LEU A 88 -1.76 -16.14 -15.11
N VAL A 89 -1.39 -16.65 -13.94
CA VAL A 89 -2.31 -16.93 -12.83
C VAL A 89 -1.92 -16.07 -11.64
N LEU A 90 -2.87 -15.26 -11.16
CA LEU A 90 -2.73 -14.49 -9.94
C LEU A 90 -2.91 -15.40 -8.72
N PRO A 91 -2.39 -15.01 -7.54
CA PRO A 91 -2.64 -15.76 -6.30
C PRO A 91 -4.15 -15.98 -6.06
N LYS A 92 -4.53 -17.16 -5.57
CA LYS A 92 -5.96 -17.54 -5.42
C LYS A 92 -6.79 -16.58 -4.57
N TYR A 93 -6.16 -15.87 -3.64
CA TYR A 93 -6.85 -14.93 -2.76
C TYR A 93 -7.28 -13.63 -3.47
N VAL A 94 -6.71 -13.31 -4.64
CA VAL A 94 -6.97 -12.03 -5.33
C VAL A 94 -8.45 -11.86 -5.67
N GLU A 95 -9.09 -12.89 -6.24
CA GLU A 95 -10.53 -12.92 -6.55
C GLU A 95 -11.43 -12.63 -5.35
N LYS A 96 -11.01 -12.98 -4.13
CA LYS A 96 -11.77 -12.67 -2.90
C LYS A 96 -11.42 -11.29 -2.34
N LEU A 97 -10.22 -10.80 -2.62
CA LEU A 97 -9.65 -9.62 -1.99
C LEU A 97 -9.93 -8.34 -2.78
N ALA A 98 -9.97 -8.42 -4.10
CA ALA A 98 -9.95 -7.26 -4.98
C ALA A 98 -10.91 -7.39 -6.17
N LYS A 99 -11.28 -6.23 -6.71
CA LYS A 99 -12.13 -6.03 -7.89
C LYS A 99 -11.49 -5.00 -8.81
N ASN A 100 -12.14 -4.72 -9.95
CA ASN A 100 -11.73 -3.70 -10.91
C ASN A 100 -10.27 -3.88 -11.39
N LEU A 101 -9.91 -5.12 -11.69
CA LEU A 101 -8.55 -5.48 -12.05
C LEU A 101 -8.19 -4.99 -13.46
N THR A 102 -7.10 -4.23 -13.59
CA THR A 102 -6.59 -3.72 -14.86
C THR A 102 -5.16 -4.20 -15.11
N VAL A 103 -4.89 -4.71 -16.32
CA VAL A 103 -3.58 -5.25 -16.71
C VAL A 103 -2.82 -4.25 -17.57
N TYR A 104 -1.59 -3.95 -17.18
CA TYR A 104 -0.63 -3.15 -17.94
C TYR A 104 0.56 -4.01 -18.33
N LEU A 105 0.97 -3.91 -19.58
CA LEU A 105 2.08 -4.66 -20.15
C LEU A 105 3.18 -3.72 -20.61
N THR A 106 4.43 -4.14 -20.46
CA THR A 106 5.59 -3.42 -20.97
C THR A 106 6.55 -4.43 -21.56
N GLN A 107 6.74 -4.39 -22.88
CA GLN A 107 7.70 -5.22 -23.57
C GLN A 107 9.13 -4.91 -23.07
N ILE A 108 9.94 -5.94 -22.90
CA ILE A 108 11.35 -5.82 -22.56
C ILE A 108 12.14 -5.85 -23.87
N TYR A 109 12.91 -4.78 -24.13
CA TYR A 109 13.78 -4.70 -25.29
C TYR A 109 14.88 -5.78 -25.23
N LYS A 110 15.10 -6.45 -26.36
CA LYS A 110 16.23 -7.34 -26.62
C LYS A 110 16.82 -7.01 -27.99
N GLU A 111 18.15 -7.01 -28.10
CA GLU A 111 18.85 -6.80 -29.38
C GLU A 111 18.41 -7.79 -30.47
N GLU A 112 18.10 -9.03 -30.07
CA GLU A 112 17.68 -10.11 -30.95
C GLU A 112 16.33 -9.81 -31.64
N THR A 113 15.49 -8.99 -31.01
CA THR A 113 14.16 -8.60 -31.50
C THR A 113 14.10 -7.13 -31.92
N LYS A 114 15.24 -6.44 -32.08
CA LYS A 114 15.28 -4.98 -32.31
C LYS A 114 14.54 -4.51 -33.57
N ASN A 115 14.48 -5.37 -34.59
CA ASN A 115 13.82 -5.09 -35.86
C ASN A 115 12.37 -5.60 -35.88
N GLN A 116 11.88 -6.20 -34.79
CA GLN A 116 10.52 -6.71 -34.68
C GLN A 116 9.62 -5.66 -34.04
N HIS A 117 8.44 -5.45 -34.62
CA HIS A 117 7.41 -4.60 -34.03
C HIS A 117 6.41 -5.48 -33.29
N ILE A 118 6.72 -5.79 -32.03
CA ILE A 118 5.91 -6.71 -31.22
C ILE A 118 4.80 -5.93 -30.54
N VAL A 119 3.56 -6.32 -30.81
CA VAL A 119 2.37 -5.75 -30.17
C VAL A 119 1.81 -6.74 -29.16
N LEU A 120 1.79 -6.33 -27.89
CA LEU A 120 1.20 -7.10 -26.81
C LEU A 120 -0.28 -6.75 -26.62
N LYS A 121 -1.12 -7.78 -26.46
CA LYS A 121 -2.55 -7.66 -26.14
C LYS A 121 -2.87 -8.53 -24.93
N THR A 122 -3.77 -8.11 -24.07
CA THR A 122 -4.18 -8.89 -22.89
C THR A 122 -5.68 -9.08 -22.85
N THR A 123 -6.12 -10.20 -22.31
CA THR A 123 -7.50 -10.33 -21.81
C THR A 123 -7.66 -9.54 -20.52
N GLU A 124 -8.91 -9.31 -20.13
CA GLU A 124 -9.24 -8.99 -18.75
C GLU A 124 -8.84 -10.14 -17.81
N VAL A 125 -8.85 -9.85 -16.50
CA VAL A 125 -8.63 -10.86 -15.47
C VAL A 125 -9.95 -11.55 -15.16
N GLU A 126 -10.05 -12.84 -15.46
CA GLU A 126 -11.18 -13.68 -15.11
C GLU A 126 -10.71 -14.92 -14.35
N LYS A 127 -11.42 -15.36 -13.31
CA LYS A 127 -11.06 -16.57 -12.55
C LYS A 127 -9.58 -16.61 -12.13
N ASN A 128 -9.09 -15.46 -11.62
CA ASN A 128 -7.69 -15.22 -11.21
C ASN A 128 -6.63 -15.44 -12.30
N ARG A 129 -6.96 -15.27 -13.58
CA ARG A 129 -5.98 -15.41 -14.66
C ARG A 129 -6.24 -14.40 -15.78
N PHE A 130 -5.20 -14.11 -16.53
CA PHE A 130 -5.28 -13.35 -17.76
C PHE A 130 -4.32 -13.93 -18.79
N THR A 131 -4.60 -13.71 -20.06
CA THR A 131 -3.77 -14.21 -21.15
C THR A 131 -3.21 -13.04 -21.94
N VAL A 132 -1.90 -13.08 -22.17
CA VAL A 132 -1.17 -12.12 -22.98
C VAL A 132 -0.84 -12.76 -24.31
N TYR A 133 -1.21 -12.07 -25.39
CA TYR A 133 -0.98 -12.45 -26.78
C TYR A 133 0.11 -11.58 -27.39
N GLY A 134 0.94 -12.18 -28.24
CA GLY A 134 2.05 -11.52 -28.92
C GLY A 134 3.02 -12.54 -29.53
N GLU A 135 3.99 -12.04 -30.28
CA GLU A 135 5.13 -12.83 -30.76
C GLU A 135 6.12 -13.10 -29.61
N ASN A 136 7.14 -13.94 -29.88
CA ASN A 136 8.14 -14.30 -28.89
C ASN A 136 8.86 -13.07 -28.32
N CYS A 137 8.66 -12.82 -27.03
CA CYS A 137 9.26 -11.71 -26.33
C CYS A 137 9.21 -11.91 -24.81
N ASP A 138 10.05 -11.13 -24.11
CA ASP A 138 9.93 -10.95 -22.67
C ASP A 138 9.12 -9.68 -22.39
N PHE A 139 8.33 -9.68 -21.32
CA PHE A 139 7.59 -8.49 -20.88
C PHE A 139 7.44 -8.44 -19.37
N PHE A 140 7.33 -7.22 -18.84
CA PHE A 140 6.81 -6.98 -17.50
C PHE A 140 5.30 -6.81 -17.55
N TRP A 141 4.65 -7.21 -16.45
CA TRP A 141 3.23 -6.98 -16.26
C TRP A 141 2.97 -6.40 -14.88
N VAL A 142 1.95 -5.56 -14.81
CA VAL A 142 1.37 -5.05 -13.56
C VAL A 142 -0.13 -5.19 -13.64
N VAL A 143 -0.74 -5.74 -12.60
CA VAL A 143 -2.18 -5.76 -12.39
C VAL A 143 -2.50 -4.83 -11.23
N TYR A 144 -3.27 -3.78 -11.49
CA TYR A 144 -3.84 -2.91 -10.46
C TYR A 144 -5.27 -3.34 -10.14
N GLY A 145 -5.74 -3.06 -8.93
CA GLY A 145 -7.12 -3.29 -8.54
C GLY A 145 -7.51 -2.61 -7.25
N GLU A 146 -8.81 -2.60 -6.97
CA GLU A 146 -9.40 -2.05 -5.76
C GLU A 146 -9.69 -3.14 -4.74
N ARG A 147 -9.38 -2.91 -3.46
CA ARG A 147 -9.76 -3.85 -2.39
C ARG A 147 -11.26 -3.80 -2.09
N ASN A 148 -11.89 -4.97 -1.95
CA ASN A 148 -13.35 -5.10 -1.78
C ASN A 148 -13.94 -4.49 -0.50
N SER A 149 -13.14 -4.33 0.56
CA SER A 149 -13.66 -4.21 1.93
C SER A 149 -13.39 -2.84 2.59
N ILE A 150 -13.16 -1.78 1.81
CA ILE A 150 -12.85 -0.47 2.37
C ILE A 150 -13.70 0.59 1.66
N GLU A 151 -14.64 1.17 2.40
CA GLU A 151 -15.33 2.39 1.99
C GLU A 151 -14.38 3.57 2.26
N VAL A 152 -14.00 4.25 1.19
CA VAL A 152 -12.94 5.27 1.19
C VAL A 152 -13.48 6.69 1.34
N GLU A 153 -14.76 6.90 1.01
CA GLU A 153 -15.44 8.19 1.12
C GLU A 153 -16.87 8.04 1.70
N PRO A 154 -17.01 7.50 2.93
CA PRO A 154 -18.32 7.39 3.57
C PRO A 154 -18.93 8.75 3.87
N MET A 155 -20.26 8.83 3.84
CA MET A 155 -20.97 10.01 4.30
C MET A 155 -20.72 10.21 5.80
N LYS A 156 -20.37 11.44 6.22
CA LYS A 156 -20.16 11.75 7.64
C LYS A 156 -21.36 11.40 8.54
N SER A 157 -22.57 11.46 7.98
CA SER A 157 -23.82 11.14 8.68
C SER A 157 -24.10 9.64 8.82
N SER A 158 -23.41 8.77 8.07
CA SER A 158 -23.66 7.33 8.05
C SER A 158 -22.64 6.52 8.86
N VAL A 159 -21.67 7.16 9.49
CA VAL A 159 -20.60 6.49 10.24
C VAL A 159 -20.45 7.08 11.64
N GLU A 160 -20.29 6.21 12.63
CA GLU A 160 -19.81 6.61 13.94
C GLU A 160 -18.28 6.69 13.89
N ILE A 161 -17.77 7.89 14.09
CA ILE A 161 -16.33 8.16 14.11
C ILE A 161 -15.87 8.12 15.56
N GLU A 162 -15.00 7.18 15.87
CA GLU A 162 -14.31 7.09 17.15
C GLU A 162 -12.88 7.61 17.02
N GLY A 163 -12.31 8.05 18.15
CA GLY A 163 -10.97 8.62 18.20
C GLY A 163 -10.93 10.15 17.96
N THR A 164 -9.73 10.70 17.98
CA THR A 164 -9.49 12.15 17.89
C THR A 164 -8.39 12.47 16.89
N GLY A 165 -8.51 13.58 16.16
CA GLY A 165 -7.57 13.95 15.10
C GLY A 165 -7.54 12.96 13.92
N PRO A 166 -6.44 12.81 13.18
CA PRO A 166 -6.27 11.82 12.10
C PRO A 166 -6.17 10.34 12.52
N TYR A 167 -6.27 9.99 13.81
CA TYR A 167 -6.46 8.59 14.25
C TYR A 167 -7.94 8.26 14.46
N ARG A 168 -8.80 8.84 13.64
CA ARG A 168 -10.21 8.48 13.59
C ARG A 168 -10.36 7.13 12.91
N TRP A 169 -11.22 6.29 13.44
CA TRP A 169 -11.66 5.08 12.76
C TRP A 169 -13.18 5.03 12.70
N ILE A 170 -13.67 4.35 11.67
CA ILE A 170 -15.08 4.03 11.55
C ILE A 170 -15.32 2.78 12.37
N LYS A 171 -16.30 2.85 13.26
CA LYS A 171 -16.74 1.74 14.12
C LYS A 171 -17.66 0.78 13.37
#